data_AF-A0A7V5V2W6-F1
#
_entry.id   AF-A0A7V5V2W6-F1
#
_cell.length_a   1.000
_cell.length_b   1.000
_cell.length_c   1.000
_cell.angle_alpha   90.00
_cell.angle_beta   90.00
_cell.angle_gamma   90.00
#
_symmetry.space_group_name_H-M   'P 1'
#
loop_
_entity.id
_entity.type
_entity.pdbx_description
1 polymer ?
#
loop_
_entity_poly.entity_id
_entity_poly.type
_entity_poly.pdbx_seq_one_letter_code
_entity_poly.pdbx_strand_id
1 'polypeptide(L)'
;MSTSSKLFNIDHFVVLMLENRSFDQMLGFLYTENGNVSPLGHAYAGLTGKEFNFDSQGNPVHVFKIKASDPYAYFMPGADPGEGYFNTNSQLFSNHIAPNPPVPANNDGFVKNFEYSLGWEKTSKWSILPGTTGNSIMGMFTPKMLPVLSTLAKNYAVCDHWYCSAPTETLPNRAFLAMATSQGRLTDKDKVYTAPTIFKQLSKSNKTWSIYGYDKAPLSRGSYTDITHAANSHFGLFTDFKQAVDDNTLANYVFLEPQWGKG
;
A
#
# COMPACT_ATOMS: atom_id res chain seq x y z
N MET A 1 -28.57 11.66 24.85
CA MET A 1 -27.98 10.32 25.06
C MET A 1 -26.56 10.37 24.53
N SER A 2 -25.56 10.23 25.40
CA SER A 2 -24.16 10.13 24.98
C SER A 2 -24.00 8.83 24.19
N THR A 3 -23.86 8.91 22.87
CA THR A 3 -23.51 7.75 22.06
C THR A 3 -22.08 7.38 22.45
N SER A 4 -21.93 6.42 23.37
CA SER A 4 -20.62 5.82 23.64
C SER A 4 -20.05 5.37 22.30
N SER A 5 -18.86 5.85 21.96
CA SER A 5 -18.21 5.50 20.70
C SER A 5 -18.22 3.98 20.54
N LYS A 6 -18.72 3.47 19.42
CA LYS A 6 -18.69 2.02 19.12
C LYS A 6 -17.26 1.46 19.10
N LEU A 7 -16.26 2.35 19.01
CA LEU A 7 -14.85 2.02 19.13
C LEU A 7 -14.52 1.31 20.45
N PHE A 8 -15.23 1.62 21.54
CA PHE A 8 -15.01 0.98 22.84
C PHE A 8 -15.49 -0.49 22.89
N ASN A 9 -16.25 -0.94 21.88
CA ASN A 9 -16.67 -2.33 21.75
C ASN A 9 -15.67 -3.17 20.93
N ILE A 10 -14.52 -2.61 20.54
CA ILE A 10 -13.49 -3.31 19.78
C ILE A 10 -12.36 -3.70 20.74
N ASP A 11 -12.19 -4.99 20.97
CA ASP A 11 -11.13 -5.53 21.82
C ASP A 11 -9.80 -5.69 21.08
N HIS A 12 -9.85 -5.94 19.77
CA HIS A 12 -8.72 -6.25 18.92
C HIS A 12 -8.74 -5.46 17.62
N PHE A 13 -7.62 -4.81 17.30
CA PHE A 13 -7.34 -4.24 15.99
C PHE A 13 -6.32 -5.12 15.28
N VAL A 14 -6.70 -5.72 14.15
CA VAL A 14 -5.78 -6.48 13.30
C VAL A 14 -5.49 -5.68 12.05
N VAL A 15 -4.24 -5.28 11.89
CA VAL A 15 -3.74 -4.51 10.74
C VAL A 15 -3.00 -5.44 9.81
N LEU A 16 -3.62 -5.78 8.68
CA LEU A 16 -2.95 -6.47 7.58
C LEU A 16 -2.25 -5.45 6.69
N MET A 17 -0.92 -5.42 6.75
CA MET A 17 -0.14 -4.53 5.89
C MET A 17 0.21 -5.23 4.58
N LEU A 18 -0.26 -4.67 3.47
CA LEU A 18 0.06 -5.12 2.12
C LEU A 18 1.21 -4.28 1.54
N GLU A 19 1.53 -4.51 0.27
CA GLU A 19 2.69 -3.89 -0.39
C GLU A 19 2.36 -3.47 -1.83
N ASN A 20 2.88 -2.29 -2.21
CA ASN A 20 3.11 -1.80 -3.57
C ASN A 20 1.96 -1.95 -4.57
N ARG A 21 0.75 -1.50 -4.20
CA ARG A 21 -0.41 -1.41 -5.12
C ARG A 21 -1.19 -0.12 -4.90
N SER A 22 -1.62 0.51 -5.99
CA SER A 22 -2.47 1.71 -5.93
C SER A 22 -3.96 1.36 -5.78
N PHE A 23 -4.75 2.33 -5.31
CA PHE A 23 -6.20 2.18 -5.22
C PHE A 23 -6.83 1.85 -6.58
N ASP A 24 -6.50 2.62 -7.63
CA ASP A 24 -7.05 2.42 -8.97
C ASP A 24 -6.74 1.03 -9.52
N GLN A 25 -5.54 0.52 -9.28
CA GLN A 25 -5.13 -0.79 -9.75
C GLN A 25 -5.93 -1.93 -9.10
N MET A 26 -6.27 -1.80 -7.83
CA MET A 26 -6.91 -2.89 -7.07
C MET A 26 -8.43 -2.77 -7.02
N LEU A 27 -8.93 -1.54 -6.89
CA LEU A 27 -10.33 -1.24 -6.59
C LEU A 27 -10.94 -0.18 -7.52
N GLY A 28 -10.18 0.36 -8.48
CA GLY A 28 -10.67 1.39 -9.39
C GLY A 28 -11.90 0.94 -10.18
N PHE A 29 -11.94 -0.32 -10.64
CA PHE A 29 -13.08 -0.87 -11.37
C PHE A 29 -14.17 -1.51 -10.49
N LEU A 30 -14.18 -1.29 -9.17
CA LEU A 30 -15.05 -2.01 -8.23
C LEU A 30 -16.55 -1.81 -8.50
N TYR A 31 -16.94 -0.56 -8.81
CA TYR A 31 -18.34 -0.15 -8.99
C TYR A 31 -18.61 0.54 -10.33
N THR A 32 -17.72 0.41 -11.32
CA THR A 32 -17.88 1.06 -12.63
C THR A 32 -19.19 0.67 -13.32
N GLU A 33 -19.63 -0.59 -13.18
CA GLU A 33 -20.91 -1.06 -13.75
C GLU A 33 -22.15 -0.49 -13.02
N ASN A 34 -21.95 0.06 -11.82
CA ASN A 34 -22.97 0.72 -11.02
C ASN A 34 -22.78 2.25 -10.99
N GLY A 35 -22.09 2.81 -11.99
CA GLY A 35 -21.86 4.24 -12.09
C GLY A 35 -20.96 4.81 -11.00
N ASN A 36 -20.05 4.00 -10.45
CA ASN A 36 -19.20 4.34 -9.30
C ASN A 36 -20.01 4.81 -8.09
N VAL A 37 -21.02 4.00 -7.73
CA VAL A 37 -21.84 4.16 -6.53
C VAL A 37 -21.74 2.89 -5.69
N SER A 38 -21.48 3.04 -4.40
CA SER A 38 -21.39 1.92 -3.45
C SER A 38 -22.76 1.27 -3.19
N PRO A 39 -22.83 0.06 -2.59
CA PRO A 39 -24.10 -0.58 -2.24
C PRO A 39 -24.97 0.23 -1.28
N LEU A 40 -24.39 1.19 -0.56
CA LEU A 40 -25.10 2.11 0.34
C LEU A 40 -25.54 3.41 -0.36
N GLY A 41 -25.29 3.55 -1.66
CA GLY A 41 -25.65 4.75 -2.44
C GLY A 41 -24.65 5.91 -2.32
N HIS A 42 -23.49 5.70 -1.71
CA HIS A 42 -22.45 6.74 -1.65
C HIS A 42 -21.68 6.82 -2.98
N ALA A 43 -21.30 8.03 -3.38
CA ALA A 43 -20.33 8.20 -4.46
C ALA A 43 -19.02 7.47 -4.12
N TYR A 44 -18.40 6.88 -5.12
CA TYR A 44 -17.15 6.14 -5.01
C TYR A 44 -16.13 6.72 -5.98
N ALA A 45 -14.91 6.99 -5.52
CA ALA A 45 -13.83 7.55 -6.34
C ALA A 45 -13.18 6.52 -7.29
N GLY A 46 -13.99 5.73 -8.00
CA GLY A 46 -13.54 4.70 -8.93
C GLY A 46 -13.28 5.22 -10.34
N LEU A 47 -12.73 4.34 -11.18
CA LEU A 47 -12.45 4.57 -12.59
C LEU A 47 -13.73 4.51 -13.43
N THR A 48 -13.80 5.38 -14.43
CA THR A 48 -14.80 5.36 -15.50
C THR A 48 -14.37 4.50 -16.69
N GLY A 49 -13.07 4.17 -16.78
CA GLY A 49 -12.45 3.49 -17.90
C GLY A 49 -12.02 4.42 -19.04
N LYS A 50 -12.11 5.74 -18.83
CA LYS A 50 -11.69 6.77 -19.79
C LYS A 50 -10.41 7.48 -19.37
N GLU A 51 -9.98 7.29 -18.13
CA GLU A 51 -8.75 7.86 -17.58
C GLU A 51 -7.55 7.46 -18.44
N PHE A 52 -6.60 8.37 -18.56
CA PHE A 52 -5.41 8.16 -19.37
C PHE A 52 -4.22 8.91 -18.79
N ASN A 53 -3.04 8.54 -19.25
CA ASN A 53 -1.78 9.26 -19.04
C ASN A 53 -1.07 9.40 -20.39
N PHE A 54 -0.11 10.30 -20.50
CA PHE A 54 0.65 10.44 -21.75
C PHE A 54 1.93 9.59 -21.70
N ASP A 55 2.25 8.93 -22.81
CA ASP A 55 3.58 8.34 -23.03
C ASP A 55 4.65 9.43 -23.28
N SER A 56 5.91 9.03 -23.43
CA SER A 56 7.02 9.96 -23.73
C SER A 56 6.92 10.64 -25.11
N GLN A 57 6.06 10.16 -26.01
CA GLN A 57 5.79 10.75 -27.31
C GLN A 57 4.55 11.68 -27.29
N GLY A 58 3.84 11.76 -26.16
CA GLY A 58 2.64 12.58 -26.01
C GLY A 58 1.35 11.90 -26.47
N ASN A 59 1.36 10.59 -26.75
CA ASN A 59 0.13 9.86 -27.06
C ASN A 59 -0.60 9.47 -25.77
N PRO A 60 -1.95 9.51 -25.76
CA PRO A 60 -2.73 9.05 -24.63
C PRO A 60 -2.68 7.52 -24.51
N VAL A 61 -2.41 7.04 -23.31
CA VAL A 61 -2.48 5.64 -22.89
C VAL A 61 -3.59 5.53 -21.85
N HIS A 62 -4.68 4.88 -22.24
CA HIS A 62 -5.84 4.72 -21.39
C HIS A 62 -5.66 3.59 -20.38
N VAL A 63 -6.34 3.72 -19.24
CA VAL A 63 -6.52 2.60 -18.32
C VAL A 63 -7.17 1.42 -19.05
N PHE A 64 -6.74 0.20 -18.74
CA PHE A 64 -7.36 -1.00 -19.29
C PHE A 64 -7.56 -2.06 -18.22
N LYS A 65 -8.56 -2.92 -18.45
CA LYS A 65 -8.88 -4.05 -17.59
C LYS A 65 -7.92 -5.20 -17.85
N ILE A 66 -7.16 -5.60 -16.85
CA ILE A 66 -6.34 -6.83 -16.89
C ILE A 66 -7.27 -8.04 -17.03
N LYS A 67 -6.92 -8.95 -17.95
CA LYS A 67 -7.64 -10.20 -18.20
C LYS A 67 -6.82 -11.37 -17.67
N ALA A 68 -7.51 -12.43 -17.23
CA ALA A 68 -6.86 -13.67 -16.80
C ALA A 68 -6.04 -14.35 -17.93
N SER A 69 -6.36 -14.07 -19.19
CA SER A 69 -5.63 -14.54 -20.36
C SER A 69 -4.37 -13.74 -20.68
N ASP A 70 -4.16 -12.59 -20.03
CA ASP A 70 -2.99 -11.76 -20.29
C ASP A 70 -1.73 -12.45 -19.75
N PRO A 71 -0.60 -12.40 -20.47
CA PRO A 71 0.66 -12.92 -19.96
C PRO A 71 1.02 -12.27 -18.62
N TYR A 72 1.35 -13.09 -17.63
CA TYR A 72 1.75 -12.63 -16.30
C TYR A 72 0.72 -11.68 -15.63
N ALA A 73 -0.58 -11.88 -15.87
CA ALA A 73 -1.65 -10.99 -15.40
C ALA A 73 -1.52 -10.54 -13.93
N TYR A 74 -1.15 -11.45 -13.02
CA TYR A 74 -1.00 -11.16 -11.58
C TYR A 74 0.27 -10.37 -11.22
N PHE A 75 1.23 -10.29 -12.15
CA PHE A 75 2.47 -9.53 -11.99
C PHE A 75 2.42 -8.17 -12.69
N MET A 76 1.30 -7.78 -13.32
CA MET A 76 1.14 -6.45 -13.92
C MET A 76 1.53 -5.35 -12.91
N PRO A 77 2.36 -4.36 -13.29
CA PRO A 77 2.76 -4.00 -14.66
C PRO A 77 3.96 -4.76 -15.23
N GLY A 78 4.50 -5.75 -14.51
CA GLY A 78 5.56 -6.64 -14.97
C GLY A 78 6.98 -6.12 -14.72
N ALA A 79 7.12 -5.04 -13.96
CA ALA A 79 8.35 -4.55 -13.34
C ALA A 79 7.96 -3.65 -12.16
N ASP A 80 8.89 -3.36 -11.25
CA ASP A 80 8.63 -2.47 -10.13
C ASP A 80 8.50 -1.01 -10.63
N PRO A 81 7.38 -0.32 -10.34
CA PRO A 81 7.25 1.10 -10.64
C PRO A 81 8.20 1.94 -9.77
N GLY A 82 8.63 3.10 -10.27
CA GLY A 82 9.39 4.04 -9.45
C GLY A 82 8.57 4.55 -8.26
N GLU A 83 9.06 4.36 -7.03
CA GLU A 83 8.31 4.70 -5.80
C GLU A 83 8.96 5.80 -4.93
N GLY A 84 10.22 6.15 -5.19
CA GLY A 84 10.90 7.23 -4.47
C GLY A 84 10.28 8.62 -4.68
N TYR A 85 10.64 9.58 -3.83
CA TYR A 85 10.11 10.96 -3.86
C TYR A 85 10.15 11.62 -5.25
N PHE A 86 11.28 11.50 -5.94
CA PHE A 86 11.44 12.05 -7.29
C PHE A 86 10.57 11.35 -8.34
N ASN A 87 10.34 10.03 -8.20
CA ASN A 87 9.45 9.28 -9.08
C ASN A 87 8.00 9.68 -8.84
N THR A 88 7.58 9.74 -7.59
CA THR A 88 6.21 10.12 -7.23
C THR A 88 5.91 11.55 -7.70
N ASN A 89 6.84 12.49 -7.55
CA ASN A 89 6.68 13.83 -8.14
C ASN A 89 6.55 13.77 -9.67
N SER A 90 7.38 12.98 -10.35
CA SER A 90 7.30 12.82 -11.81
C SER A 90 5.95 12.27 -12.24
N GLN A 91 5.35 11.37 -11.47
CA GLN A 91 4.03 10.81 -11.76
C GLN A 91 2.91 11.84 -11.57
N LEU A 92 2.95 12.58 -10.46
CA LEU A 92 1.91 13.54 -10.08
C LEU A 92 1.97 14.85 -10.89
N PHE A 93 3.17 15.31 -11.23
CA PHE A 93 3.41 16.64 -11.79
C PHE A 93 4.11 16.62 -13.17
N SER A 94 4.35 15.45 -13.75
CA SER A 94 5.20 15.31 -14.95
C SER A 94 6.60 15.91 -14.79
N ASN A 95 7.06 16.11 -13.54
CA ASN A 95 8.34 16.70 -13.18
C ASN A 95 8.81 16.14 -11.84
N HIS A 96 10.07 15.71 -11.72
CA HIS A 96 10.62 15.17 -10.48
C HIS A 96 10.79 16.24 -9.37
N ILE A 97 10.78 17.52 -9.75
CA ILE A 97 10.82 18.65 -8.83
C ILE A 97 9.39 19.03 -8.46
N ALA A 98 9.07 18.99 -7.17
CA ALA A 98 7.78 19.42 -6.65
C ALA A 98 7.56 20.93 -6.92
N PRO A 99 6.34 21.35 -7.31
CA PRO A 99 6.05 22.74 -7.60
C PRO A 99 6.16 23.62 -6.34
N ASN A 100 6.69 24.83 -6.51
CA ASN A 100 6.73 25.87 -5.48
C ASN A 100 6.26 27.21 -6.10
N PRO A 101 5.10 27.75 -5.69
CA PRO A 101 4.20 27.26 -4.63
C PRO A 101 3.52 25.92 -5.00
N PRO A 102 2.98 25.17 -4.01
CA PRO A 102 2.23 23.95 -4.28
C PRO A 102 1.02 24.21 -5.19
N VAL A 103 0.81 23.33 -6.16
CA VAL A 103 -0.35 23.34 -7.07
C VAL A 103 -1.00 21.96 -7.09
N PRO A 104 -2.27 21.84 -7.52
CA PRO A 104 -2.89 20.54 -7.75
C PRO A 104 -2.06 19.69 -8.73
N ALA A 105 -1.97 18.38 -8.45
CA ALA A 105 -1.32 17.43 -9.33
C ALA A 105 -2.13 17.22 -10.62
N ASN A 106 -1.45 17.12 -11.76
CA ASN A 106 -2.07 16.80 -13.04
C ASN A 106 -2.29 15.29 -13.21
N ASN A 107 -1.54 14.47 -12.46
CA ASN A 107 -1.60 13.01 -12.51
C ASN A 107 -1.36 12.42 -13.92
N ASP A 108 -0.47 13.04 -14.70
CA ASP A 108 -0.29 12.77 -16.14
C ASP A 108 1.11 12.23 -16.49
N GLY A 109 1.93 11.89 -15.49
CA GLY A 109 3.30 11.42 -15.65
C GLY A 109 3.54 9.93 -15.34
N PHE A 110 2.51 9.14 -15.05
CA PHE A 110 2.66 7.74 -14.62
C PHE A 110 3.31 6.86 -15.70
N VAL A 111 2.88 6.97 -16.95
CA VAL A 111 3.45 6.20 -18.08
C VAL A 111 4.89 6.62 -18.35
N LYS A 112 5.15 7.93 -18.48
CA LYS A 112 6.51 8.46 -18.68
C LYS A 112 7.47 8.05 -17.57
N ASN A 113 7.04 8.13 -16.31
CA ASN A 113 7.89 7.72 -15.20
C ASN A 113 8.15 6.21 -15.24
N PHE A 114 7.16 5.39 -15.58
CA PHE A 114 7.37 3.95 -15.71
C PHE A 114 8.31 3.60 -16.88
N GLU A 115 8.21 4.26 -18.03
CA GLU A 115 9.17 4.11 -19.13
C GLU A 115 10.61 4.41 -18.69
N TYR A 116 10.78 5.49 -17.94
CA TYR A 116 12.07 5.83 -17.34
C TYR A 116 12.56 4.74 -16.36
N SER A 117 11.70 4.29 -15.45
CA SER A 117 12.00 3.21 -14.50
C SER A 117 12.40 1.92 -15.21
N LEU A 118 11.71 1.52 -16.28
CA LEU A 118 12.10 0.35 -17.09
C LEU A 118 13.49 0.49 -17.70
N GLY A 119 13.89 1.70 -18.10
CA GLY A 119 15.24 1.99 -18.56
C GLY A 119 16.29 1.78 -17.45
N TRP A 120 16.00 2.28 -16.25
CA TRP A 120 16.86 2.10 -15.07
C TRP A 120 16.94 0.63 -14.64
N GLU A 121 15.82 -0.09 -14.60
CA GLU A 121 15.77 -1.47 -14.11
C GLU A 121 16.60 -2.45 -14.94
N LYS A 122 16.70 -2.23 -16.25
CA LYS A 122 17.62 -2.98 -17.13
C LYS A 122 19.08 -2.93 -16.65
N THR A 123 19.46 -1.87 -15.93
CA THR A 123 20.81 -1.68 -15.40
C THR A 123 20.98 -2.11 -13.94
N SER A 124 19.87 -2.22 -13.20
CA SER A 124 19.85 -2.39 -11.74
C SER A 124 19.68 -3.84 -11.26
N LYS A 125 19.63 -4.82 -12.18
CA LYS A 125 19.46 -6.27 -11.93
C LYS A 125 18.10 -6.70 -11.35
N TRP A 126 17.06 -5.87 -11.45
CA TRP A 126 15.70 -6.33 -11.20
C TRP A 126 15.08 -6.94 -12.45
N SER A 127 14.08 -7.81 -12.25
CA SER A 127 13.50 -8.61 -13.31
C SER A 127 12.39 -7.82 -13.99
N ILE A 128 12.54 -7.57 -15.30
CA ILE A 128 11.46 -7.07 -16.16
C ILE A 128 10.87 -8.29 -16.87
N LEU A 129 9.57 -8.51 -16.69
CA LEU A 129 8.87 -9.59 -17.37
C LEU A 129 8.81 -9.34 -18.89
N PRO A 130 8.88 -10.40 -19.72
CA PRO A 130 8.77 -10.26 -21.17
C PRO A 130 7.48 -9.55 -21.59
N GLY A 131 7.61 -8.56 -22.47
CA GLY A 131 6.48 -7.78 -22.98
C GLY A 131 6.06 -6.59 -22.12
N THR A 132 6.71 -6.35 -20.98
CA THR A 132 6.48 -5.13 -20.17
C THR A 132 6.88 -3.87 -20.96
N THR A 133 5.97 -2.90 -20.99
CA THR A 133 6.17 -1.59 -21.62
C THR A 133 5.69 -0.48 -20.68
N GLY A 134 5.93 0.79 -21.04
CA GLY A 134 5.38 1.94 -20.32
C GLY A 134 3.87 1.83 -20.11
N ASN A 135 3.15 1.34 -21.11
CA ASN A 135 1.70 1.21 -21.07
C ASN A 135 1.21 0.22 -20.01
N SER A 136 2.04 -0.75 -19.62
CA SER A 136 1.66 -1.77 -18.63
C SER A 136 1.24 -1.17 -17.27
N ILE A 137 1.74 0.02 -16.91
CA ILE A 137 1.35 0.71 -15.66
C ILE A 137 -0.13 1.10 -15.63
N MET A 138 -0.77 1.20 -16.79
CA MET A 138 -2.19 1.55 -16.93
C MET A 138 -3.13 0.34 -16.81
N GLY A 139 -2.59 -0.86 -16.54
CA GLY A 139 -3.36 -2.08 -16.33
C GLY A 139 -3.93 -2.16 -14.92
N MET A 140 -5.26 -2.20 -14.82
CA MET A 140 -5.99 -2.27 -13.54
C MET A 140 -6.77 -3.58 -13.42
N PHE A 141 -6.77 -4.17 -12.22
CA PHE A 141 -7.51 -5.41 -11.97
C PHE A 141 -9.01 -5.16 -11.98
N THR A 142 -9.74 -6.15 -12.48
CA THR A 142 -11.20 -6.17 -12.36
C THR A 142 -11.63 -6.87 -11.06
N PRO A 143 -12.87 -6.66 -10.59
CA PRO A 143 -13.37 -7.36 -9.42
C PRO A 143 -13.30 -8.90 -9.54
N LYS A 144 -13.43 -9.41 -10.76
CA LYS A 144 -13.31 -10.85 -11.07
C LYS A 144 -11.89 -11.38 -10.89
N MET A 145 -10.86 -10.56 -11.11
CA MET A 145 -9.45 -10.93 -10.92
C MET A 145 -9.05 -10.92 -9.44
N LEU A 146 -9.74 -10.11 -8.62
CA LEU A 146 -9.48 -9.96 -7.18
C LEU A 146 -10.73 -10.29 -6.34
N PRO A 147 -11.26 -11.54 -6.40
CA PRO A 147 -12.55 -11.87 -5.82
C PRO A 147 -12.59 -11.69 -4.30
N VAL A 148 -11.51 -12.03 -3.59
CA VAL A 148 -11.44 -11.88 -2.12
C VAL A 148 -11.50 -10.41 -1.72
N LEU A 149 -10.58 -9.59 -2.25
CA LEU A 149 -10.51 -8.16 -1.93
C LEU A 149 -11.81 -7.44 -2.34
N SER A 150 -12.34 -7.75 -3.52
CA SER A 150 -13.59 -7.13 -4.02
C SER A 150 -14.80 -7.53 -3.18
N THR A 151 -14.83 -8.77 -2.67
CA THR A 151 -15.91 -9.21 -1.76
C THR A 151 -15.83 -8.47 -0.43
N LEU A 152 -14.63 -8.33 0.14
CA LEU A 152 -14.44 -7.53 1.35
C LEU A 152 -14.85 -6.07 1.13
N ALA A 153 -14.39 -5.45 0.05
CA ALA A 153 -14.72 -4.06 -0.29
C ALA A 153 -16.23 -3.80 -0.52
N LYS A 154 -16.97 -4.84 -0.94
CA LYS A 154 -18.43 -4.77 -1.13
C LYS A 154 -19.24 -4.96 0.16
N ASN A 155 -18.68 -5.63 1.15
CA ASN A 155 -19.37 -5.98 2.39
C ASN A 155 -18.87 -5.20 3.61
N TYR A 156 -17.79 -4.43 3.46
CA TYR A 156 -17.18 -3.62 4.52
C TYR A 156 -16.85 -2.21 4.02
N ALA A 157 -16.33 -1.38 4.92
CA ALA A 157 -15.98 -0.01 4.60
C ALA A 157 -14.70 0.06 3.74
N VAL A 158 -14.72 0.96 2.75
CA VAL A 158 -13.56 1.35 1.95
C VAL A 158 -13.33 2.84 2.12
N CYS A 159 -12.11 3.23 2.41
CA CYS A 159 -11.68 4.63 2.34
C CYS A 159 -11.09 4.89 0.95
N ASP A 160 -11.86 5.51 0.06
CA ASP A 160 -11.46 5.79 -1.33
C ASP A 160 -10.69 7.10 -1.51
N HIS A 161 -10.40 7.78 -0.39
CA HIS A 161 -9.51 8.95 -0.29
C HIS A 161 -8.46 8.72 0.81
N TRP A 162 -7.88 7.51 0.84
CA TRP A 162 -6.79 7.16 1.76
C TRP A 162 -5.44 7.23 1.03
N TYR A 163 -4.61 8.20 1.42
CA TYR A 163 -3.31 8.44 0.81
C TYR A 163 -2.17 7.97 1.72
N CYS A 164 -1.03 7.64 1.12
CA CYS A 164 0.20 7.48 1.89
C CYS A 164 0.57 8.81 2.59
N SER A 165 1.25 8.72 3.73
CA SER A 165 1.57 9.91 4.52
C SER A 165 2.67 10.77 3.89
N ALA A 166 3.54 10.15 3.08
CA ALA A 166 4.51 10.86 2.27
C ALA A 166 4.64 10.19 0.88
N PRO A 167 4.85 10.98 -0.19
CA PRO A 167 5.06 10.48 -1.54
C PRO A 167 6.48 9.88 -1.67
N THR A 168 6.68 8.70 -1.11
CA THR A 168 8.00 8.09 -0.91
C THR A 168 7.89 6.57 -0.77
N GLU A 169 9.04 5.92 -0.67
CA GLU A 169 9.25 4.47 -0.54
C GLU A 169 8.59 3.85 0.73
N THR A 170 8.80 2.55 0.89
CA THR A 170 8.08 1.69 1.82
C THR A 170 8.37 2.01 3.29
N LEU A 171 9.65 2.10 3.70
CA LEU A 171 10.03 2.25 5.11
C LEU A 171 9.58 3.58 5.72
N PRO A 172 9.72 4.74 5.04
CA PRO A 172 9.19 5.99 5.57
C PRO A 172 7.68 5.95 5.81
N ASN A 173 6.91 5.33 4.92
CA ASN A 173 5.45 5.22 5.08
C ASN A 173 5.05 4.23 6.18
N ARG A 174 5.80 3.12 6.35
CA ARG A 174 5.62 2.22 7.50
C ARG A 174 5.97 2.90 8.82
N ALA A 175 7.00 3.77 8.82
CA ALA A 175 7.29 4.62 9.96
C ALA A 175 6.11 5.57 10.26
N PHE A 176 5.51 6.24 9.27
CA PHE A 176 4.30 7.03 9.53
C PHE A 176 3.18 6.22 10.20
N LEU A 177 2.94 4.98 9.76
CA LEU A 177 1.94 4.12 10.41
C LEU A 177 2.31 3.81 11.86
N ALA A 178 3.57 3.49 12.13
CA ALA A 178 4.01 3.05 13.45
C ALA A 178 4.22 4.20 14.44
N MET A 179 4.65 5.37 13.99
CA MET A 179 5.18 6.45 14.85
C MET A 179 4.70 7.85 14.41
N ALA A 180 3.75 7.94 13.47
CA ALA A 180 3.18 9.20 12.95
C ALA A 180 4.20 10.18 12.32
N THR A 181 5.41 9.70 11.98
CA THR A 181 6.47 10.48 11.35
C THR A 181 7.50 9.56 10.69
N SER A 182 8.07 9.96 9.55
CA SER A 182 9.26 9.31 8.99
C SER A 182 10.58 9.92 9.51
N GLN A 183 10.52 10.90 10.42
CA GLN A 183 11.67 11.70 10.87
C GLN A 183 12.38 12.44 9.72
N GLY A 184 11.63 12.80 8.67
CA GLY A 184 12.17 13.48 7.48
C GLY A 184 12.86 12.57 6.47
N ARG A 185 12.79 11.25 6.65
CA ARG A 185 13.37 10.27 5.74
C ARG A 185 12.47 10.06 4.53
N LEU A 186 13.11 9.90 3.37
CA LEU A 186 12.47 9.78 2.05
C LEU A 186 12.96 8.56 1.26
N THR A 187 13.73 7.66 1.88
CA THR A 187 14.25 6.45 1.21
C THR A 187 14.33 5.29 2.18
N ASP A 188 14.37 4.07 1.64
CA ASP A 188 14.50 2.81 2.36
C ASP A 188 15.94 2.51 2.82
N LYS A 189 16.87 3.45 2.61
CA LYS A 189 18.24 3.36 3.12
C LYS A 189 18.26 3.39 4.64
N ASP A 190 17.42 4.22 5.24
CA ASP A 190 17.33 4.38 6.69
C ASP A 190 16.36 3.36 7.30
N LYS A 191 16.93 2.40 8.04
CA LYS A 191 16.16 1.26 8.54
C LYS A 191 15.79 1.35 10.02
N VAL A 192 16.37 2.29 10.77
CA VAL A 192 16.24 2.37 12.24
C VAL A 192 15.66 3.72 12.66
N TYR A 193 14.49 3.75 13.25
CA TYR A 193 13.73 4.94 13.63
C TYR A 193 13.59 5.04 15.16
N THR A 194 13.54 6.27 15.67
CA THR A 194 13.68 6.56 17.11
C THR A 194 12.52 7.29 17.75
N ALA A 195 11.55 7.81 16.98
CA ALA A 195 10.38 8.44 17.60
C ALA A 195 9.43 7.37 18.20
N PRO A 196 8.62 7.73 19.21
CA PRO A 196 7.78 6.77 19.92
C PRO A 196 6.77 6.08 19.00
N THR A 197 6.73 4.76 19.07
CA THR A 197 5.77 3.95 18.30
C THR A 197 4.42 3.83 19.00
N ILE A 198 3.39 3.47 18.24
CA ILE A 198 2.08 3.04 18.75
C ILE A 198 2.23 1.88 19.73
N PHE A 199 3.17 0.96 19.50
CA PHE A 199 3.48 -0.15 20.39
C PHE A 199 3.93 0.33 21.78
N LYS A 200 4.79 1.35 21.82
CA LYS A 200 5.20 1.99 23.07
C LYS A 200 4.03 2.66 23.79
N GLN A 201 3.12 3.30 23.06
CA GLN A 201 1.93 3.93 23.63
C GLN A 201 0.93 2.89 24.18
N LEU A 202 0.76 1.77 23.48
CA LEU A 202 -0.08 0.65 23.92
C LEU A 202 0.46 0.05 25.22
N SER A 203 1.77 -0.23 25.30
CA SER A 203 2.39 -0.71 26.55
C SER A 203 2.22 0.28 27.71
N LYS A 204 2.40 1.59 27.47
CA LYS A 204 2.15 2.64 28.49
C LYS A 204 0.70 2.66 28.98
N SER A 205 -0.24 2.22 28.14
CA SER A 205 -1.67 2.20 28.42
C SER A 205 -2.15 0.83 28.91
N ASN A 206 -1.24 -0.07 29.28
CA ASN A 206 -1.55 -1.46 29.68
C ASN A 206 -2.35 -2.23 28.62
N LYS A 207 -2.12 -1.94 27.34
CA LYS A 207 -2.69 -2.67 26.19
C LYS A 207 -1.64 -3.58 25.57
N THR A 208 -2.05 -4.79 25.21
CA THR A 208 -1.17 -5.78 24.60
C THR A 208 -1.03 -5.51 23.11
N TRP A 209 0.12 -5.87 22.55
CA TRP A 209 0.35 -5.80 21.11
C TRP A 209 1.22 -6.96 20.65
N SER A 210 1.06 -7.37 19.40
CA SER A 210 1.91 -8.39 18.77
C SER A 210 2.19 -8.03 17.32
N ILE A 211 3.36 -8.41 16.83
CA ILE A 211 3.76 -8.28 15.44
C ILE A 211 4.08 -9.67 14.89
N TYR A 212 3.43 -10.04 13.80
CA TYR A 212 3.65 -11.33 13.13
C TYR A 212 4.14 -11.09 11.71
N GLY A 213 5.32 -11.63 11.37
CA GLY A 213 5.78 -11.70 10.00
C GLY A 213 5.15 -12.90 9.31
N TYR A 214 5.10 -12.91 7.97
CA TYR A 214 4.45 -14.01 7.26
C TYR A 214 5.14 -15.36 7.50
N ASP A 215 6.36 -15.51 6.97
CA ASP A 215 7.20 -16.72 7.07
C ASP A 215 8.58 -16.44 7.70
N LYS A 216 8.87 -15.18 8.02
CA LYS A 216 10.12 -14.69 8.64
C LYS A 216 9.82 -13.77 9.80
N ALA A 217 10.80 -13.59 10.69
CA ALA A 217 10.68 -12.67 11.80
C ALA A 217 10.35 -11.24 11.32
N PRO A 218 9.47 -10.51 12.03
CA PRO A 218 9.09 -9.15 11.65
C PRO A 218 10.29 -8.20 11.60
N LEU A 219 10.39 -7.41 10.52
CA LEU A 219 11.43 -6.39 10.39
C LEU A 219 11.22 -5.24 11.38
N SER A 220 9.96 -4.94 11.77
CA SER A 220 9.66 -3.84 12.70
C SER A 220 10.46 -3.89 14.00
N ARG A 221 10.79 -5.10 14.49
CA ARG A 221 11.59 -5.26 15.73
C ARG A 221 12.96 -4.58 15.61
N GLY A 222 13.62 -4.74 14.47
CA GLY A 222 14.91 -4.10 14.20
C GLY A 222 14.77 -2.65 13.76
N SER A 223 13.59 -2.25 13.27
CA SER A 223 13.36 -0.92 12.72
C SER A 223 12.99 0.14 13.75
N TYR A 224 12.39 -0.21 14.89
CA TYR A 224 11.97 0.77 15.88
C TYR A 224 12.69 0.55 17.21
N THR A 225 13.47 1.55 17.64
CA THR A 225 14.37 1.40 18.80
C THR A 225 13.64 1.16 20.12
N ASP A 226 12.38 1.60 20.24
CA ASP A 226 11.62 1.47 21.49
C ASP A 226 10.95 0.09 21.68
N ILE A 227 11.00 -0.78 20.67
CA ILE A 227 10.53 -2.18 20.76
C ILE A 227 11.64 -3.22 20.48
N THR A 228 12.86 -2.81 20.11
CA THR A 228 13.96 -3.74 19.82
C THR A 228 14.20 -4.74 20.96
N HIS A 229 14.07 -4.26 22.20
CA HIS A 229 14.23 -5.06 23.42
C HIS A 229 12.92 -5.49 24.07
N ALA A 230 11.78 -5.36 23.38
CA ALA A 230 10.52 -5.90 23.87
C ALA A 230 10.60 -7.44 24.00
N ALA A 231 9.81 -8.00 24.91
CA ALA A 231 9.79 -9.44 25.15
C ALA A 231 9.48 -10.23 23.86
N ASN A 232 10.07 -11.41 23.72
CA ASN A 232 9.88 -12.24 22.52
C ASN A 232 8.41 -12.62 22.28
N SER A 233 7.57 -12.63 23.32
CA SER A 233 6.13 -12.88 23.22
C SER A 233 5.36 -11.85 22.38
N HIS A 234 5.95 -10.68 22.10
CA HIS A 234 5.37 -9.68 21.21
C HIS A 234 5.63 -9.95 19.72
N PHE A 235 6.46 -10.93 19.39
CA PHE A 235 6.89 -11.20 18.02
C PHE A 235 6.67 -12.66 17.66
N GLY A 236 6.16 -12.92 16.45
CA GLY A 236 5.98 -14.28 15.95
C GLY A 236 5.88 -14.34 14.43
N LEU A 237 5.46 -15.49 13.94
CA LEU A 237 5.11 -15.74 12.54
C LEU A 237 3.59 -15.83 12.36
N PHE A 238 3.12 -15.87 11.11
CA PHE A 238 1.69 -15.99 10.81
C PHE A 238 1.06 -17.27 11.39
N THR A 239 1.86 -18.33 11.60
CA THR A 239 1.42 -19.52 12.33
C THR A 239 1.07 -19.22 13.79
N ASP A 240 1.85 -18.38 14.46
CA ASP A 240 1.63 -17.99 15.86
C ASP A 240 0.42 -17.06 15.98
N PHE A 241 0.17 -16.21 14.97
CA PHE A 241 -1.07 -15.44 14.89
C PHE A 241 -2.30 -16.35 14.85
N LYS A 242 -2.30 -17.37 13.97
CA LYS A 242 -3.41 -18.34 13.89
C LYS A 242 -3.61 -19.06 15.22
N GLN A 243 -2.53 -19.50 15.84
CA GLN A 243 -2.59 -20.13 17.16
C GLN A 243 -3.17 -19.19 18.23
N ALA A 244 -2.78 -17.91 18.23
CA ALA A 244 -3.32 -16.92 19.16
C ALA A 244 -4.82 -16.66 18.95
N VAL A 245 -5.31 -16.74 17.70
CA VAL A 245 -6.74 -16.70 17.38
C VAL A 245 -7.45 -17.95 17.94
N ASP A 246 -6.91 -19.14 17.66
CA ASP A 246 -7.50 -20.42 18.09
C ASP A 246 -7.56 -20.55 19.62
N ASP A 247 -6.53 -20.05 20.32
CA ASP A 247 -6.44 -20.09 21.79
C ASP A 247 -7.18 -18.93 22.47
N ASN A 248 -7.78 -18.01 21.72
CA ASN A 248 -8.41 -16.80 22.23
C ASN A 248 -7.45 -15.94 23.09
N THR A 249 -6.20 -15.80 22.63
CA THR A 249 -5.12 -15.05 23.31
C THR A 249 -4.62 -13.86 22.48
N LEU A 250 -5.42 -13.41 21.50
CA LEU A 250 -5.06 -12.34 20.59
C LEU A 250 -4.75 -11.03 21.35
N ALA A 251 -3.72 -10.29 20.91
CA ALA A 251 -3.38 -9.00 21.51
C ALA A 251 -4.39 -7.90 21.16
N ASN A 252 -4.45 -6.81 21.92
CA ASN A 252 -5.33 -5.68 21.61
C ASN A 252 -5.00 -5.03 20.26
N TYR A 253 -3.73 -5.03 19.87
CA TYR A 253 -3.28 -4.56 18.57
C TYR A 253 -2.36 -5.59 17.92
N VAL A 254 -2.70 -6.02 16.72
CA VAL A 254 -1.93 -7.01 15.96
C VAL A 254 -1.51 -6.39 14.64
N PHE A 255 -0.21 -6.39 14.38
CA PHE A 255 0.36 -5.98 13.10
C PHE A 255 0.84 -7.19 12.32
N LEU A 256 0.21 -7.47 11.18
CA LEU A 256 0.63 -8.53 10.26
C LEU A 256 1.52 -7.90 9.18
N GLU A 257 2.80 -8.23 9.22
CA GLU A 257 3.76 -7.81 8.21
C GLU A 257 3.71 -8.74 6.99
N PRO A 258 3.86 -8.17 5.77
CA PRO A 258 3.97 -8.98 4.58
C PRO A 258 5.32 -9.72 4.57
N GLN A 259 5.45 -10.64 3.62
CA GLN A 259 6.73 -11.28 3.34
C GLN A 259 7.72 -10.26 2.78
N TRP A 260 8.92 -10.23 3.35
CA TRP A 260 9.99 -9.36 2.89
C TRP A 260 10.95 -10.09 1.95
N GLY A 261 11.28 -9.44 0.83
CA GLY A 261 12.18 -9.94 -0.21
C GLY A 261 11.45 -10.59 -1.38
N LYS A 262 12.21 -10.97 -2.42
CA LYS A 262 11.65 -11.52 -3.67
C LYS A 262 10.87 -12.81 -3.38
N GLY A 263 9.55 -12.76 -3.57
CA GLY A 263 8.73 -13.93 -3.88
C GLY A 263 8.96 -14.39 -5.31
#